data_AF-A0A3C0UWI8-F1
#
_entry.id   AF-A0A3C0UWI8-F1
#
_cell.length_a   1.000
_cell.length_b   1.000
_cell.length_c   1.000
_cell.angle_alpha   90.00
_cell.angle_beta   90.00
_cell.angle_gamma   90.00
#
_symmetry.space_group_name_H-M   'P 1'
#
loop_
_entity.id
_entity.type
_entity.pdbx_description
1 polymer ?
#
loop_
_entity_poly.entity_id
_entity_poly.type
_entity_poly.pdbx_seq_one_letter_code
_entity_poly.pdbx_strand_id
1 'polypeptide(L)'
;MTPLITIAVIAVVIFATITALLARYKRCPSDKILVIYGRTGTNKDGGTSSARCIHGGGAFVWPVIQDYAFLDLKPISIEANL
;
A
#
# COMPACT_ATOMS: atom_id res chain seq x y z
N MET A 1 31.90 -17.45 16.54
CA MET A 1 30.57 -17.84 16.03
C MET A 1 30.80 -18.78 14.87
N THR A 2 30.17 -19.97 14.84
CA THR A 2 30.38 -20.90 13.72
C THR A 2 29.85 -20.27 12.42
N PRO A 3 30.56 -20.42 11.29
CA PRO A 3 30.17 -19.77 10.02
C PRO A 3 28.74 -20.14 9.59
N LEU A 4 28.28 -21.33 9.95
CA LEU A 4 26.92 -21.81 9.72
C LEU A 4 25.84 -20.93 10.38
N ILE A 5 26.07 -20.49 11.63
CA ILE A 5 25.11 -19.66 12.37
C ILE A 5 24.98 -18.29 11.71
N THR A 6 26.10 -17.68 11.29
CA THR A 6 26.08 -16.38 10.61
C THR A 6 25.30 -16.45 9.30
N ILE A 7 25.52 -17.50 8.49
CA ILE A 7 24.80 -17.70 7.22
C ILE A 7 23.30 -17.87 7.47
N ALA A 8 22.91 -18.67 8.47
CA ALA A 8 21.51 -18.88 8.83
C ALA A 8 20.80 -17.58 9.24
N VAL A 9 21.46 -16.75 10.07
CA VAL A 9 20.90 -15.46 10.49
C VAL A 9 20.69 -14.53 9.30
N ILE A 10 21.67 -14.43 8.39
CA ILE A 10 21.55 -13.60 7.19
C ILE A 10 20.39 -14.07 6.31
N ALA A 11 20.24 -15.38 6.09
CA ALA A 11 19.15 -15.93 5.30
C ALA A 11 17.78 -15.59 5.89
N VAL A 12 17.62 -15.71 7.21
CA VAL A 12 16.36 -15.35 7.91
C VAL A 12 16.06 -13.87 7.78
N VAL A 13 17.07 -12.99 7.95
CA VAL A 13 16.89 -11.54 7.81
C VAL A 13 16.48 -11.15 6.38
N ILE A 14 17.09 -11.76 5.37
CA ILE A 14 16.73 -11.53 3.96
C ILE A 14 15.30 -12.00 3.69
N PHE A 15 14.93 -13.19 4.16
CA PHE A 15 13.58 -13.70 3.98
C PHE A 15 12.52 -12.82 4.68
N ALA A 16 12.79 -12.40 5.91
CA ALA A 16 11.91 -11.52 6.67
C ALA A 16 11.74 -10.14 6.00
N THR A 17 12.82 -9.57 5.45
CA THR A 17 12.75 -8.28 4.75
C THR A 17 11.97 -8.39 3.44
N ILE A 18 12.18 -9.43 2.64
CA ILE A 18 11.42 -9.65 1.39
C ILE A 18 9.94 -9.84 1.69
N THR A 19 9.59 -10.69 2.64
CA THR A 19 8.18 -10.93 3.02
C THR A 19 7.51 -9.67 3.56
N ALA A 20 8.23 -8.87 4.37
CA ALA A 20 7.73 -7.58 4.85
C ALA A 20 7.50 -6.58 3.70
N LEU A 21 8.40 -6.50 2.71
CA LEU A 21 8.23 -5.63 1.54
C LEU A 21 7.03 -6.05 0.69
N LEU A 22 6.89 -7.35 0.42
CA LEU A 22 5.77 -7.89 -0.38
C LEU A 22 4.43 -7.66 0.32
N ALA A 23 4.34 -7.83 1.63
CA ALA A 23 3.10 -7.59 2.38
C ALA A 23 2.65 -6.11 2.35
N ARG A 24 3.59 -5.18 2.09
CA ARG A 24 3.37 -3.72 2.14
C ARG A 24 3.18 -3.13 0.74
N TYR A 25 3.49 -3.89 -0.30
CA TYR A 25 3.15 -3.55 -1.67
C TYR A 25 1.70 -3.95 -1.99
N LYS A 26 0.82 -2.96 -2.14
CA LYS A 26 -0.59 -3.19 -2.48
C LYS A 26 -0.82 -2.93 -3.96
N ARG A 27 -1.40 -3.91 -4.65
CA ARG A 27 -1.81 -3.78 -6.05
C ARG A 27 -3.17 -3.11 -6.14
N CYS A 28 -3.32 -2.17 -7.06
CA CYS A 28 -4.58 -1.49 -7.34
C CYS A 28 -5.29 -2.19 -8.50
N PRO A 29 -6.48 -2.78 -8.29
CA PRO A 29 -7.31 -3.31 -9.38
C PRO A 29 -7.70 -2.20 -10.37
N SER A 30 -7.99 -2.55 -11.62
CA SER A 30 -8.41 -1.57 -12.64
C SER A 30 -9.73 -0.88 -12.29
N ASP A 31 -10.66 -1.62 -11.67
CA ASP A 31 -12.00 -1.13 -11.29
C ASP A 31 -12.02 -0.39 -9.94
N LYS A 32 -10.86 -0.17 -9.31
CA LYS A 32 -10.77 0.51 -8.01
C LYS A 32 -9.67 1.57 -8.02
N ILE A 33 -9.80 2.55 -7.15
CA ILE A 33 -8.76 3.54 -6.83
C ILE A 33 -8.19 3.18 -5.46
N LEU A 34 -6.87 3.00 -5.38
CA LEU A 34 -6.15 2.85 -4.13
C LEU A 34 -5.92 4.24 -3.53
N VAL A 35 -6.58 4.52 -2.42
CA VAL A 35 -6.46 5.77 -1.67
C VAL A 35 -5.57 5.51 -0.47
N ILE A 36 -4.36 6.05 -0.46
CA ILE A 36 -3.44 5.98 0.68
C ILE A 36 -3.59 7.29 1.45
N TYR A 37 -3.79 7.24 2.76
CA TYR A 37 -4.01 8.43 3.60
C TYR A 37 -3.20 8.33 4.90
N GLY A 38 -3.19 9.40 5.69
CA GLY A 38 -2.33 9.56 6.86
C GLY A 38 -1.19 10.52 6.57
N ARG A 39 0.06 10.15 6.88
CA ARG A 39 1.23 10.98 6.57
C ARG A 39 1.65 10.80 5.11
N THR A 40 0.76 11.17 4.20
CA THR A 40 1.06 11.33 2.78
C THR A 40 1.72 12.69 2.58
N GLY A 41 2.89 12.72 1.95
CA GLY A 41 3.73 13.93 1.86
C GLY A 41 3.07 15.13 1.16
N THR A 42 3.86 16.16 0.87
CA THR A 42 3.37 17.40 0.27
C THR A 42 2.82 17.17 -1.14
N ASN A 43 1.67 17.77 -1.45
CA ASN A 43 1.07 17.78 -2.78
C ASN A 43 1.91 18.64 -3.75
N LYS A 44 1.68 18.50 -5.06
CA LYS A 44 2.33 19.35 -6.08
C LYS A 44 2.08 20.85 -5.86
N ASP A 45 0.98 21.18 -5.19
CA ASP A 45 0.55 22.56 -4.90
C ASP A 45 1.08 23.10 -3.55
N GLY A 46 2.04 22.43 -2.92
CA GLY A 46 2.71 22.91 -1.70
C GLY A 46 1.97 22.69 -0.37
N GLY A 47 0.75 22.16 -0.40
CA GLY A 47 -0.01 21.78 0.80
C GLY A 47 0.22 20.34 1.25
N THR A 48 -0.17 19.98 2.47
CA THR A 48 -0.21 18.58 2.93
C THR A 48 -1.28 17.81 2.15
N SER A 49 -0.91 16.79 1.37
CA SER A 49 -1.92 15.93 0.73
C SER A 49 -2.63 15.13 1.81
N SER A 50 -3.95 15.30 1.94
CA SER A 50 -4.79 14.53 2.85
C SER A 50 -4.86 13.04 2.45
N ALA A 51 -4.74 12.76 1.14
CA ALA A 51 -4.68 11.42 0.59
C ALA A 51 -3.95 11.42 -0.76
N ARG A 52 -3.36 10.28 -1.11
CA ARG A 52 -2.78 9.96 -2.42
C ARG A 52 -3.67 8.93 -3.11
N CYS A 53 -4.35 9.36 -4.17
CA CYS A 53 -5.18 8.49 -5.00
C CYS A 53 -4.36 7.90 -6.16
N ILE A 54 -4.40 6.58 -6.31
CA ILE A 54 -3.65 5.84 -7.31
C ILE A 54 -4.64 4.98 -8.10
N HIS A 55 -4.72 5.22 -9.41
CA HIS A 55 -5.57 4.46 -10.33
C HIS A 55 -4.68 3.53 -11.16
N GLY A 56 -4.79 2.22 -10.93
CA GLY A 56 -4.00 1.19 -11.59
C GLY A 56 -2.58 1.00 -11.03
N GLY A 57 -1.99 -0.17 -11.32
CA GLY A 57 -0.63 -0.54 -10.91
C GLY A 57 -0.54 -1.02 -9.45
N GLY A 58 0.37 -0.45 -8.68
CA GLY A 58 0.57 -0.79 -7.28
C GLY A 58 1.42 0.23 -6.55
N ALA A 59 1.27 0.27 -5.23
CA ALA A 59 1.93 1.25 -4.39
C ALA A 59 2.38 0.64 -3.07
N PHE A 60 3.47 1.17 -2.55
CA PHE A 60 3.97 0.80 -1.23
C PHE A 60 3.25 1.61 -0.16
N VAL A 61 2.63 0.94 0.80
CA VAL A 61 1.94 1.57 1.94
C VAL A 61 2.79 1.38 3.19
N TRP A 62 3.22 2.50 3.79
CA TRP A 62 4.01 2.43 5.02
C TRP A 62 3.13 2.04 6.22
N PRO A 63 3.34 0.89 6.85
CA PRO A 63 2.35 0.29 7.74
C PRO A 63 2.14 1.01 9.08
N VAL A 64 3.02 1.94 9.46
CA VAL A 64 2.97 2.63 10.77
C VAL A 64 2.35 4.03 10.67
N ILE A 65 2.48 4.70 9.53
CA ILE A 65 2.12 6.13 9.37
C ILE A 65 1.13 6.38 8.23
N GLN A 66 0.83 5.34 7.45
CA GLN A 66 -0.08 5.38 6.32
C GLN A 66 -1.06 4.23 6.42
N ASP A 67 -2.30 4.51 6.06
CA ASP A 67 -3.34 3.52 5.87
C ASP A 67 -3.89 3.61 4.44
N TYR A 68 -4.65 2.63 4.01
CA TYR A 68 -5.18 2.57 2.66
C TYR A 68 -6.64 2.13 2.62
N ALA A 69 -7.36 2.63 1.61
CA ALA A 69 -8.71 2.21 1.27
C ALA A 69 -8.81 2.01 -0.24
N PHE A 70 -9.76 1.18 -0.66
CA PHE A 70 -10.11 1.04 -2.07
C PHE A 70 -11.46 1.70 -2.32
N LEU A 71 -11.49 2.63 -3.28
CA LEU A 71 -12.72 3.22 -3.78
C LEU A 71 -13.15 2.48 -5.05
N ASP A 72 -14.38 1.99 -5.11
CA ASP A 72 -14.90 1.29 -6.29
C ASP A 72 -15.34 2.30 -7.37
N LEU A 73 -14.99 2.03 -8.63
CA LEU A 73 -15.40 2.81 -9.79
C LEU A 73 -16.66 2.24 -10.46
N LYS A 74 -17.20 1.13 -9.95
CA LYS A 74 -18.45 0.56 -10.46
C LYS A 74 -19.64 1.47 -10.15
N PRO A 75 -20.58 1.63 -11.09
CA PRO A 75 -21.78 2.41 -10.86
C PRO A 75 -22.61 1.78 -9.74
N ILE A 76 -23.09 2.61 -8.82
CA ILE A 76 -24.02 2.22 -7.77
C ILE A 76 -25.40 2.09 -8.42
N SER A 77 -25.98 0.89 -8.41
CA SER A 77 -27.36 0.68 -8.82
C SER A 77 -28.28 1.12 -7.67
N ILE A 78 -28.97 2.24 -7.85
CA ILE A 78 -30.00 2.70 -6.94
C ILE A 78 -31.34 2.33 -7.59
N GLU A 79 -32.05 1.39 -6.99
CA GLU A 79 -33.40 1.04 -7.43
C GLU A 79 -34.34 2.20 -7.09
N ALA A 80 -34.91 2.83 -8.11
CA ALA A 80 -35.98 3.81 -7.93
C ALA A 80 -37.27 3.04 -7.64
N ASN A 81 -37.57 2.83 -6.36
CA ASN A 81 -38.88 2.34 -5.93
C ASN A 81 -39.90 3.47 -6.14
N LEU A 82 -40.74 3.33 -7.16
CA LEU A 82 -41.86 4.23 -7.48
C LEU A 82 -43.17 3.57 -7.06
#